data_AF-A0A3R7ND67-F1
#
_entry.id   AF-A0A3R7ND67-F1
#
_cell.length_a   1.000
_cell.length_b   1.000
_cell.length_c   1.000
_cell.angle_alpha   90.00
_cell.angle_beta   90.00
_cell.angle_gamma   90.00
#
_symmetry.space_group_name_H-M   'P 1'
#
loop_
_entity.id
_entity.type
_entity.pdbx_description
1 polymer ?
#
loop_
_entity_poly.entity_id
_entity_poly.type
_entity_poly.pdbx_seq_one_letter_code
_entity_poly.pdbx_strand_id
1 'polypeptide(L)'
;MAACGRAVALLLLAAGASAAQGRDAPTEPLLAALIRLQAALDDVPSCEFKTKDLWTDIEKRQQRLEKLQEGIFQKMNDIARLELEYPSATECQDPFQWMAGGCYYHSGKERATWAEARFACGRMGADLAHPTDNWSLKDYTRQISSSGYGYYFVGGRVDNSSGFHDWRWVDGRPVSIEHRMYSQPPGLGECLVVDGAGTHSMKAKSCDEYRRC
;
A
#
# COMPACT_ATOMS: atom_id res chain seq x y z
N MET A 1 13.62 -27.99 -28.47
CA MET A 1 13.38 -27.38 -27.14
C MET A 1 14.65 -27.04 -26.36
N ALA A 2 15.62 -27.96 -26.23
CA ALA A 2 16.86 -27.72 -25.48
C ALA A 2 17.85 -26.71 -26.13
N ALA A 3 17.77 -26.48 -27.45
CA ALA A 3 18.68 -25.60 -28.18
C ALA A 3 18.46 -24.11 -27.87
N CYS A 4 17.21 -23.61 -27.91
CA CYS A 4 16.90 -22.20 -27.62
C CYS A 4 17.19 -21.85 -26.15
N GLY A 5 16.84 -22.74 -25.19
CA GLY A 5 17.17 -22.53 -23.78
C GLY A 5 18.68 -22.47 -23.50
N ARG A 6 19.48 -23.29 -24.21
CA ARG A 6 20.95 -23.24 -24.13
C ARG A 6 21.53 -22.00 -24.79
N ALA A 7 21.01 -21.57 -25.94
CA ALA A 7 21.46 -20.37 -26.63
C ALA A 7 21.17 -19.11 -25.81
N VAL A 8 19.97 -19.00 -25.23
CA VAL A 8 19.60 -17.92 -24.29
C VAL A 8 20.52 -17.93 -23.07
N ALA A 9 20.78 -19.11 -22.47
CA ALA A 9 21.70 -19.22 -21.35
C ALA A 9 23.14 -18.81 -21.71
N LEU A 10 23.63 -19.19 -22.89
CA LEU A 10 24.96 -18.80 -23.39
C LEU A 10 25.04 -17.29 -23.68
N LEU A 11 24.00 -16.69 -24.25
CA LEU A 11 23.91 -15.25 -24.48
C LEU A 11 23.87 -14.45 -23.17
N LEU A 12 23.09 -14.91 -22.20
CA LEU A 12 23.03 -14.31 -20.86
C LEU A 12 24.36 -14.45 -20.12
N LEU A 13 25.05 -15.58 -20.25
CA LEU A 13 26.39 -15.80 -19.70
C LEU A 13 27.44 -14.92 -20.38
N ALA A 14 27.37 -14.75 -21.71
CA ALA A 14 28.27 -13.86 -22.45
C ALA A 14 28.04 -12.38 -22.12
N ALA A 15 26.78 -11.95 -21.98
CA ALA A 15 26.42 -10.61 -21.54
C ALA A 15 26.86 -10.35 -20.08
N GLY A 16 26.70 -11.35 -19.20
CA GLY A 16 27.21 -11.31 -17.82
C GLY A 16 28.74 -11.28 -17.72
N ALA A 17 29.45 -11.93 -18.65
CA ALA A 17 30.91 -11.89 -18.72
C ALA A 17 31.44 -10.51 -19.18
N SER A 18 30.75 -9.83 -20.10
CA SER A 18 31.06 -8.46 -20.50
C SER A 18 30.82 -7.44 -19.38
N ALA A 19 29.84 -7.67 -18.50
CA ALA A 19 29.59 -6.80 -17.34
C ALA A 19 30.65 -6.93 -16.23
N ALA A 20 31.48 -7.98 -16.26
CA ALA A 20 32.56 -8.20 -15.30
C ALA A 20 33.89 -7.51 -15.70
N GLN A 21 34.00 -6.98 -16.93
CA GLN A 21 35.18 -6.26 -17.40
C GLN A 21 34.98 -4.75 -17.30
N GLY A 22 35.35 -4.20 -16.14
CA GLY A 22 35.68 -2.78 -15.97
C GLY A 22 34.62 -1.94 -15.27
N ARG A 23 35.02 -1.29 -14.17
CA ARG A 23 34.22 -0.34 -13.36
C ARG A 23 33.94 1.01 -14.05
N ASP A 24 34.30 1.18 -15.32
CA ASP A 24 34.16 2.44 -16.07
C ASP A 24 33.40 2.27 -17.41
N ALA A 25 32.65 1.19 -17.61
CA ALA A 25 31.81 1.04 -18.81
C ALA A 25 30.53 1.89 -18.67
N PRO A 26 30.14 2.67 -19.70
CA PRO A 26 28.87 3.38 -19.66
C PRO A 26 27.73 2.37 -19.50
N THR A 27 26.95 2.50 -18.43
CA THR A 27 25.76 1.68 -18.19
C THR A 27 24.83 1.84 -19.37
N GLU A 28 24.78 0.84 -20.22
CA GLU A 28 23.88 0.83 -21.36
C GLU A 28 22.44 0.93 -20.82
N PRO A 29 21.62 1.87 -21.32
CA PRO A 29 20.23 1.97 -20.88
C PRO A 29 19.53 0.64 -21.16
N LEU A 30 18.71 0.19 -20.21
CA LEU A 30 18.01 -1.11 -20.24
C LEU A 30 17.34 -1.38 -21.60
N LEU A 31 16.77 -0.35 -22.22
CA LEU A 31 16.14 -0.42 -23.53
C LEU A 31 17.13 -0.81 -24.65
N ALA A 32 18.35 -0.27 -24.65
CA ALA A 32 19.36 -0.59 -25.66
C ALA A 32 19.89 -2.03 -25.48
N ALA A 33 20.08 -2.46 -24.23
CA ALA A 33 20.43 -3.85 -23.93
C ALA A 33 19.33 -4.83 -24.37
N LEU A 34 18.05 -4.50 -24.15
CA LEU A 34 16.91 -5.30 -24.59
C LEU A 34 16.79 -5.38 -26.12
N ILE A 35 17.02 -4.28 -26.83
CA ILE A 35 17.00 -4.25 -28.31
C ILE A 35 18.11 -5.15 -28.88
N ARG A 36 19.32 -5.11 -28.30
CA ARG A 36 20.44 -5.97 -28.74
C ARG A 36 20.17 -7.45 -28.46
N LEU A 37 19.64 -7.77 -27.28
CA LEU A 37 19.23 -9.13 -26.94
C LEU A 37 18.16 -9.64 -27.88
N GLN A 38 17.19 -8.79 -28.24
CA GLN A 38 16.14 -9.15 -29.17
C GLN A 38 16.70 -9.49 -30.56
N ALA A 39 17.58 -8.63 -31.10
CA ALA A 39 18.23 -8.89 -32.39
C ALA A 39 19.06 -10.19 -32.38
N ALA A 40 19.78 -10.48 -31.30
CA ALA A 40 20.56 -11.71 -31.16
C ALA A 40 19.71 -12.98 -31.02
N LEU A 41 18.48 -12.87 -30.48
CA LEU A 41 17.56 -13.99 -30.34
C LEU A 41 16.82 -14.31 -31.64
N ASP A 42 16.60 -13.31 -32.49
CA ASP A 42 15.96 -13.47 -33.80
C ASP A 42 16.87 -14.20 -34.82
N ASP A 43 18.19 -14.13 -34.65
CA ASP A 43 19.19 -14.86 -35.48
C ASP A 43 19.33 -16.36 -35.12
N VAL A 44 18.72 -16.83 -34.02
CA VAL A 44 18.82 -18.24 -33.59
C VAL A 44 17.68 -19.06 -34.22
N PRO A 45 17.96 -20.05 -35.10
CA PRO A 45 16.95 -20.90 -35.69
C PRO A 45 16.13 -21.59 -34.59
N SER A 46 14.80 -21.56 -34.70
CA SER A 46 13.81 -22.05 -33.71
C SER A 46 13.52 -21.17 -32.48
N CYS A 47 14.21 -20.04 -32.26
CA CYS A 47 13.80 -19.05 -31.27
C CYS A 47 12.80 -18.02 -31.82
N GLU A 48 12.80 -17.78 -33.14
CA GLU A 48 11.93 -16.81 -33.84
C GLU A 48 10.42 -16.94 -33.52
N PHE A 49 9.88 -18.15 -33.53
CA PHE A 49 8.45 -18.36 -33.24
C PHE A 49 8.13 -18.08 -31.75
N LYS A 50 9.05 -18.44 -30.85
CA LYS A 50 8.87 -18.24 -29.40
C LYS A 50 9.05 -16.78 -28.98
N THR A 51 10.00 -16.06 -29.57
CA THR A 51 10.18 -14.63 -29.30
C THR A 51 8.96 -13.86 -29.77
N LYS A 52 8.45 -14.13 -30.97
CA LYS A 52 7.22 -13.52 -31.48
C LYS A 52 6.00 -13.79 -30.57
N ASP A 53 5.78 -15.03 -30.16
CA ASP A 53 4.70 -15.38 -29.23
C ASP A 53 4.84 -14.65 -27.89
N LEU A 54 6.06 -14.58 -27.33
CA LEU A 54 6.34 -13.85 -26.09
C LEU A 54 6.07 -12.35 -26.21
N TRP A 55 6.51 -11.71 -27.30
CA TRP A 55 6.25 -10.29 -27.54
C TRP A 55 4.77 -9.99 -27.65
N THR A 56 4.02 -10.80 -28.41
CA THR A 56 2.57 -10.62 -28.50
C THR A 56 1.86 -10.83 -27.15
N ASP A 57 2.36 -11.71 -26.28
CA ASP A 57 1.83 -11.83 -24.91
C ASP A 57 2.17 -10.62 -24.04
N ILE A 58 3.40 -10.08 -24.13
CA ILE A 58 3.82 -8.86 -23.42
C ILE A 58 2.95 -7.67 -23.86
N GLU A 59 2.77 -7.47 -25.15
CA GLU A 59 1.91 -6.41 -25.71
C GLU A 59 0.47 -6.54 -25.22
N LYS A 60 -0.10 -7.76 -25.24
CA LYS A 60 -1.44 -8.03 -24.71
C LYS A 60 -1.57 -7.76 -23.21
N ARG A 61 -0.50 -7.96 -22.43
CA ARG A 61 -0.49 -7.63 -20.99
C ARG A 61 -0.37 -6.13 -20.79
N GLN A 62 0.47 -5.45 -21.56
CA GLN A 62 0.61 -3.99 -21.52
C GLN A 62 -0.71 -3.29 -21.86
N GLN A 63 -1.38 -3.69 -22.94
CA GLN A 63 -2.71 -3.16 -23.29
C GLN A 63 -3.74 -3.37 -22.18
N ARG A 64 -3.69 -4.52 -21.48
CA ARG A 64 -4.56 -4.78 -20.32
C ARG A 64 -4.24 -3.84 -19.16
N LEU A 65 -2.97 -3.57 -18.88
CA LEU A 65 -2.56 -2.63 -17.83
C LEU A 65 -2.99 -1.20 -18.15
N GLU A 66 -2.81 -0.74 -19.39
CA GLU A 66 -3.25 0.59 -19.84
C GLU A 66 -4.77 0.74 -19.71
N LYS A 67 -5.53 -0.28 -20.13
CA LYS A 67 -6.99 -0.28 -19.98
C LYS A 67 -7.44 -0.25 -18.52
N LEU A 68 -6.73 -0.95 -17.63
CA LEU A 68 -6.98 -0.90 -16.19
C LEU A 68 -6.66 0.48 -15.61
N GLN A 69 -5.54 1.09 -16.03
CA GLN A 69 -5.14 2.43 -15.60
C GLN A 69 -6.15 3.49 -16.03
N GLU A 70 -6.61 3.45 -17.28
CA GLU A 70 -7.67 4.33 -17.77
C GLU A 70 -8.96 4.13 -16.96
N GLY A 71 -9.34 2.89 -16.68
CA GLY A 71 -10.49 2.58 -15.84
C GLY A 71 -10.37 3.13 -14.41
N ILE A 72 -9.18 3.07 -13.81
CA ILE A 72 -8.89 3.67 -12.50
C ILE A 72 -9.00 5.20 -12.58
N PHE A 73 -8.42 5.82 -13.61
CA PHE A 73 -8.47 7.27 -13.79
C PHE A 73 -9.90 7.80 -13.97
N GLN A 74 -10.71 7.12 -14.77
CA GLN A 74 -12.13 7.45 -14.91
C GLN A 74 -12.87 7.36 -13.58
N LYS A 75 -12.66 6.28 -12.80
CA LYS A 75 -13.24 6.16 -11.46
C LYS A 75 -12.78 7.25 -10.51
N MET A 76 -11.51 7.68 -10.57
CA MET A 76 -11.02 8.80 -9.77
C MET A 76 -11.73 10.12 -10.15
N ASN A 77 -11.96 10.36 -11.44
CA ASN A 77 -12.71 11.54 -11.89
C ASN A 77 -14.18 11.51 -11.44
N ASP A 78 -14.81 10.33 -11.47
CA ASP A 78 -16.18 10.15 -10.97
C ASP A 78 -16.26 10.43 -9.46
N ILE A 79 -15.30 9.92 -8.68
CA ILE A 79 -15.20 10.21 -7.23
C ILE A 79 -15.03 11.72 -6.99
N ALA A 80 -14.14 12.39 -7.73
CA ALA A 80 -13.92 13.82 -7.58
C ALA A 80 -15.18 14.66 -7.91
N ARG A 81 -16.02 14.20 -8.85
CA ARG A 81 -17.32 14.84 -9.15
C ARG A 81 -18.32 14.65 -8.01
N LEU A 82 -18.40 13.44 -7.45
CA LEU A 82 -19.27 13.15 -6.31
C LEU A 82 -18.90 13.97 -5.07
N GLU A 83 -17.61 14.22 -4.83
CA GLU A 83 -17.14 15.12 -3.76
C GLU A 83 -17.61 16.57 -3.93
N LEU A 84 -17.85 17.03 -5.17
CA LEU A 84 -18.38 18.37 -5.44
C LEU A 84 -19.91 18.46 -5.33
N GLU A 85 -20.61 17.34 -5.54
CA GLU A 85 -22.08 17.28 -5.50
C GLU A 85 -22.63 16.96 -4.11
N TYR A 86 -21.80 16.45 -3.19
CA TYR A 86 -22.16 16.20 -1.80
C TYR A 86 -21.89 17.46 -0.95
N PRO A 87 -22.91 18.26 -0.59
CA PRO A 87 -22.69 19.54 0.07
C PRO A 87 -22.09 19.34 1.47
N SER A 88 -21.07 20.15 1.74
CA SER A 88 -20.35 20.42 2.99
C SER A 88 -20.72 19.54 4.20
N ALA A 89 -19.78 18.67 4.53
CA ALA A 89 -19.65 17.92 5.78
C ALA A 89 -19.62 18.83 7.02
N THR A 90 -20.76 19.43 7.37
CA THR A 90 -20.94 20.14 8.64
C THR A 90 -21.56 19.23 9.68
N GLU A 91 -22.14 18.09 9.26
CA GLU A 91 -22.79 17.12 10.11
C GLU A 91 -22.35 15.73 9.68
N CYS A 92 -21.90 14.93 10.65
CA CYS A 92 -21.50 13.55 10.38
C CYS A 92 -22.73 12.68 10.22
N GLN A 93 -22.71 11.77 9.24
CA GLN A 93 -23.76 10.76 9.14
C GLN A 93 -23.74 9.88 10.39
N ASP A 94 -24.91 9.54 10.93
CA ASP A 94 -24.99 8.55 12.00
C ASP A 94 -24.32 7.23 11.56
N PRO A 95 -23.53 6.54 12.42
CA PRO A 95 -23.28 6.82 13.83
C PRO A 95 -22.01 7.66 14.10
N PHE A 96 -21.45 8.33 13.09
CA PHE A 96 -20.23 9.10 13.21
C PHE A 96 -20.48 10.42 13.92
N GLN A 97 -19.47 10.87 14.66
CA GLN A 97 -19.50 12.10 15.43
C GLN A 97 -18.39 13.03 14.96
N TRP A 98 -18.69 14.32 14.90
CA TRP A 98 -17.72 15.33 14.52
C TRP A 98 -16.71 15.54 15.64
N MET A 99 -15.47 15.15 15.41
CA MET A 99 -14.38 15.26 16.37
C MET A 99 -13.07 15.57 15.66
N ALA A 100 -12.27 16.46 16.24
CA ALA A 100 -10.91 16.76 15.78
C ALA A 100 -10.80 17.08 14.26
N GLY A 101 -11.80 17.79 13.73
CA GLY A 101 -11.84 18.24 12.33
C GLY A 101 -12.31 17.18 11.32
N GLY A 102 -12.92 16.08 11.77
CA GLY A 102 -13.49 15.06 10.90
C GLY A 102 -14.59 14.22 11.56
N CYS A 103 -15.14 13.27 10.81
CA CYS A 103 -16.18 12.36 11.29
C CYS A 103 -15.58 11.03 11.73
N TYR A 104 -15.78 10.69 13.01
CA TYR A 104 -15.21 9.49 13.62
C TYR A 104 -16.27 8.68 14.35
N TYR A 105 -16.08 7.37 14.36
CA TYR A 105 -16.84 6.41 15.14
C TYR A 105 -15.87 5.59 15.98
N HIS A 106 -16.28 5.20 17.18
CA HIS A 106 -15.58 4.19 17.97
C HIS A 106 -16.56 3.10 18.39
N SER A 107 -16.08 1.87 18.41
CA SER A 107 -16.82 0.74 18.95
C SER A 107 -16.95 0.90 20.48
N GLY A 108 -18.15 0.64 20.99
CA GLY A 108 -18.42 0.69 22.42
C GLY A 108 -17.71 -0.44 23.18
N LYS A 109 -18.41 -1.56 23.41
CA LYS A 109 -17.82 -2.74 24.08
C LYS A 109 -17.34 -3.81 23.10
N GLU A 110 -17.79 -3.74 21.85
CA GLU A 110 -17.45 -4.70 20.81
C GLU A 110 -15.96 -4.67 20.51
N ARG A 111 -15.39 -5.88 20.38
CA ARG A 111 -13.99 -6.08 20.07
C ARG A 111 -13.86 -6.92 18.81
N ALA A 112 -12.88 -6.57 18.00
CA ALA A 112 -12.58 -7.19 16.73
C ALA A 112 -11.06 -7.26 16.55
N THR A 113 -10.58 -8.17 15.72
CA THR A 113 -9.23 -8.08 15.16
C THR A 113 -9.12 -6.87 14.25
N TRP A 114 -7.90 -6.46 13.90
CA TRP A 114 -7.70 -5.29 13.02
C TRP A 114 -8.40 -5.48 11.66
N ALA A 115 -8.34 -6.69 11.09
CA ALA A 115 -8.95 -7.00 9.81
C ALA A 115 -10.50 -6.96 9.88
N GLU A 116 -11.08 -7.52 10.94
CA GLU A 116 -12.53 -7.47 11.18
C GLU A 116 -13.01 -6.03 11.42
N ALA A 117 -12.26 -5.25 12.18
CA ALA A 117 -12.55 -3.85 12.45
C ALA A 117 -12.55 -3.01 11.15
N ARG A 118 -11.53 -3.18 10.31
CA ARG A 118 -11.48 -2.55 8.98
C ARG A 118 -12.66 -2.93 8.11
N PHE A 119 -13.01 -4.22 8.10
CA PHE A 119 -14.16 -4.70 7.36
C PHE A 119 -15.48 -4.08 7.88
N ALA A 120 -15.64 -3.96 9.19
CA ALA A 120 -16.81 -3.32 9.80
C ALA A 120 -16.92 -1.83 9.42
N CYS A 121 -15.81 -1.07 9.45
CA CYS A 121 -15.77 0.31 8.96
C CYS A 121 -16.18 0.39 7.48
N GLY A 122 -15.67 -0.52 6.64
CA GLY A 122 -16.02 -0.58 5.21
C GLY A 122 -17.52 -0.76 4.96
N ARG A 123 -18.21 -1.53 5.80
CA ARG A 123 -19.67 -1.70 5.71
C ARG A 123 -20.47 -0.43 6.03
N MET A 124 -19.87 0.52 6.75
CA MET A 124 -20.46 1.83 7.07
C MET A 124 -20.04 2.92 6.08
N GLY A 125 -19.34 2.57 4.99
CA GLY A 125 -18.82 3.55 4.04
C GLY A 125 -17.59 4.32 4.54
N ALA A 126 -16.86 3.77 5.53
CA ALA A 126 -15.65 4.37 6.10
C ALA A 126 -14.46 3.39 6.08
N ASP A 127 -13.32 3.79 6.65
CA ASP A 127 -12.17 2.93 6.93
C ASP A 127 -11.71 3.15 8.38
N LEU A 128 -10.77 2.35 8.88
CA LEU A 128 -10.17 2.58 10.20
C LEU A 128 -9.48 3.94 10.25
N ALA A 129 -9.69 4.69 11.34
CA ALA A 129 -9.23 6.07 11.46
C ALA A 129 -7.76 6.28 11.02
N HIS A 130 -7.55 7.20 10.08
CA HIS A 130 -6.24 7.53 9.51
C HIS A 130 -6.09 9.07 9.44
N PRO A 131 -5.91 9.72 10.60
CA PRO A 131 -5.96 11.17 10.68
C PRO A 131 -4.85 11.83 9.86
N THR A 132 -5.16 12.97 9.26
CA THR A 132 -4.20 13.83 8.53
C THR A 132 -3.20 14.48 9.48
N ASP A 133 -3.65 14.85 10.67
CA ASP A 133 -2.83 15.35 11.78
C ASP A 133 -2.89 14.35 12.94
N ASN A 134 -1.73 13.83 13.33
CA ASN A 134 -1.66 12.87 14.43
C ASN A 134 -2.15 13.49 15.76
N TRP A 135 -2.02 14.80 15.96
CA TRP A 135 -2.51 15.48 17.16
C TRP A 135 -4.03 15.39 17.31
N SER A 136 -4.77 15.39 16.20
CA SER A 136 -6.22 15.17 16.18
C SER A 136 -6.62 13.86 16.84
N LEU A 137 -5.80 12.81 16.72
CA LEU A 137 -6.06 11.50 17.31
C LEU A 137 -5.91 11.50 18.84
N LYS A 138 -4.97 12.30 19.35
CA LYS A 138 -4.78 12.50 20.78
C LYS A 138 -5.94 13.27 21.38
N ASP A 139 -6.42 14.31 20.69
CA ASP A 139 -7.59 15.07 21.13
C ASP A 139 -8.88 14.26 21.05
N TYR A 140 -9.01 13.41 20.03
CA TYR A 140 -10.08 12.42 19.94
C TYR A 140 -10.08 11.46 21.13
N THR A 141 -8.93 10.87 21.44
CA THR A 141 -8.82 9.89 22.53
C THR A 141 -9.02 10.47 23.93
N ARG A 142 -8.69 11.74 24.13
CA ARG A 142 -9.07 12.48 25.36
C ARG A 142 -10.58 12.66 25.48
N GLN A 143 -11.27 12.90 24.38
CA GLN A 143 -12.72 13.13 24.40
C GLN A 143 -13.51 11.83 24.63
N ILE A 144 -13.05 10.72 24.07
CA ILE A 144 -13.69 9.41 24.28
C ILE A 144 -13.19 8.69 25.54
N SER A 145 -12.28 9.26 26.33
CA SER A 145 -11.69 8.59 27.50
C SER A 145 -12.73 8.22 28.57
N SER A 146 -13.88 8.90 28.57
CA SER A 146 -15.04 8.60 29.43
C SER A 146 -15.79 7.32 29.04
N SER A 147 -15.59 6.80 27.83
CA SER A 147 -16.22 5.56 27.30
C SER A 147 -15.54 4.25 27.78
N GLY A 148 -14.51 4.37 28.62
CA GLY A 148 -13.89 3.29 29.36
C GLY A 148 -12.44 2.98 28.98
N TYR A 149 -11.81 2.14 29.80
CA TYR A 149 -10.38 1.78 29.67
C TYR A 149 -10.14 0.83 28.47
N GLY A 150 -9.23 1.19 27.56
CA GLY A 150 -8.84 0.28 26.47
C GLY A 150 -7.96 0.88 25.38
N TYR A 151 -7.54 0.01 24.46
CA TYR A 151 -6.86 0.35 23.22
C TYR A 151 -7.84 0.26 22.05
N TYR A 152 -7.81 1.26 21.17
CA TYR A 152 -8.64 1.33 19.97
C TYR A 152 -7.76 1.16 18.74
N PHE A 153 -8.09 0.23 17.85
CA PHE A 153 -7.42 0.08 16.57
C PHE A 153 -7.63 1.31 15.70
N VAL A 154 -6.57 1.71 15.02
CA VAL A 154 -6.58 2.73 13.98
C VAL A 154 -5.98 2.16 12.70
N GLY A 155 -6.03 2.92 11.61
CA GLY A 155 -5.66 2.42 10.28
C GLY A 155 -4.17 2.17 10.05
N GLY A 156 -3.33 2.29 11.07
CA GLY A 156 -1.90 2.09 10.93
C GLY A 156 -1.53 0.61 10.96
N ARG A 157 -0.81 0.14 9.94
CA ARG A 157 -0.24 -1.21 9.89
C ARG A 157 1.16 -1.16 9.28
N VAL A 158 2.00 -2.12 9.63
CA VAL A 158 3.29 -2.29 8.95
C VAL A 158 3.06 -2.76 7.52
N ASP A 159 3.58 -1.99 6.57
CA ASP A 159 3.70 -2.41 5.18
C ASP A 159 5.01 -3.17 4.99
N ASN A 160 4.96 -4.29 4.27
CA ASN A 160 6.12 -5.11 3.92
C ASN A 160 6.32 -5.20 2.39
N SER A 161 5.57 -4.42 1.61
CA SER A 161 5.62 -4.44 0.15
C SER A 161 6.93 -3.88 -0.42
N SER A 162 7.62 -2.99 0.30
CA SER A 162 8.83 -2.29 -0.17
C SER A 162 10.15 -2.85 0.37
N GLY A 163 10.12 -3.91 1.18
CA GLY A 163 11.33 -4.46 1.83
C GLY A 163 11.84 -3.66 3.04
N PHE A 164 11.18 -2.55 3.38
CA PHE A 164 11.38 -1.80 4.62
C PHE A 164 10.11 -1.88 5.47
N HIS A 165 10.27 -2.08 6.79
CA HIS A 165 9.15 -2.05 7.71
C HIS A 165 8.85 -0.60 8.09
N ASP A 166 7.83 -0.02 7.45
CA ASP A 166 7.33 1.31 7.78
C ASP A 166 5.86 1.26 8.15
N TRP A 167 5.45 2.14 9.07
CA TRP A 167 4.04 2.34 9.39
C TRP A 167 3.36 3.07 8.23
N ARG A 168 2.27 2.48 7.72
CA ARG A 168 1.39 3.13 6.73
C ARG A 168 -0.05 3.12 7.21
N TRP A 169 -0.72 4.23 6.92
CA TRP A 169 -2.16 4.34 7.07
C TRP A 169 -2.87 3.48 6.01
N VAL A 170 -4.14 3.15 6.25
CA VAL A 170 -5.01 2.41 5.32
C VAL A 170 -5.20 3.09 3.96
N ASP A 171 -4.95 4.40 3.87
CA ASP A 171 -4.95 5.19 2.64
C ASP A 171 -3.59 5.21 1.91
N GLY A 172 -2.60 4.48 2.43
CA GLY A 172 -1.27 4.34 1.87
C GLY A 172 -0.28 5.45 2.24
N ARG A 173 -0.72 6.52 2.92
CA ARG A 173 0.19 7.58 3.38
C ARG A 173 1.13 7.04 4.47
N PRO A 174 2.40 7.48 4.49
CA PRO A 174 3.29 7.16 5.58
C PRO A 174 2.75 7.79 6.86
N VAL A 175 2.88 7.06 7.95
CA VAL A 175 2.52 7.57 9.27
C VAL A 175 3.63 8.51 9.75
N SER A 176 3.31 9.77 10.05
CA SER A 176 4.31 10.74 10.55
C SER A 176 4.83 10.32 11.92
N ILE A 177 6.08 9.88 12.01
CA ILE A 177 6.71 9.48 13.27
C ILE A 177 7.24 10.74 13.98
N GLU A 178 6.35 11.61 14.45
CA GLU A 178 6.76 12.60 15.44
C GLU A 178 7.12 11.86 16.74
N HIS A 179 8.38 12.00 17.16
CA HIS A 179 9.03 11.25 18.24
C HIS A 179 8.33 11.35 19.63
N ARG A 180 7.27 12.15 19.75
CA ARG A 180 6.46 12.31 20.98
C ARG A 180 5.12 11.56 20.95
N MET A 181 4.67 11.05 19.80
CA MET A 181 3.43 10.26 19.68
C MET A 181 3.67 8.75 19.47
N TYR A 182 4.91 8.37 19.15
CA TYR A 182 5.34 6.99 18.95
C TYR A 182 6.36 6.58 20.01
N SER A 183 6.08 5.46 20.68
CA SER A 183 7.02 4.88 21.63
C SER A 183 7.78 3.66 21.07
N GLN A 184 7.46 3.18 19.86
CA GLN A 184 7.92 1.87 19.36
C GLN A 184 8.16 1.85 17.83
N PRO A 185 9.20 1.14 17.35
CA PRO A 185 9.43 0.89 15.94
C PRO A 185 8.39 -0.08 15.34
N PRO A 186 8.19 -0.10 14.01
CA PRO A 186 7.28 -1.03 13.34
C PRO A 186 7.76 -2.49 13.45
N GLY A 187 6.91 -3.37 13.98
CA GLY A 187 7.09 -4.82 14.00
C GLY A 187 6.13 -5.56 13.06
N LEU A 188 6.61 -6.66 12.45
CA LEU A 188 5.76 -7.51 11.61
C LEU A 188 4.60 -8.09 12.42
N GLY A 189 3.40 -8.08 11.84
CA GLY A 189 2.18 -8.54 12.52
C GLY A 189 1.62 -7.55 13.54
N GLU A 190 2.20 -6.35 13.64
CA GLU A 190 1.70 -5.29 14.51
C GLU A 190 0.86 -4.25 13.75
N CYS A 191 -0.13 -3.75 14.46
CA CYS A 191 -1.08 -2.74 14.05
C CYS A 191 -1.09 -1.62 15.09
N LEU A 192 -1.34 -0.39 14.64
CA LEU A 192 -1.42 0.77 15.52
C LEU A 192 -2.72 0.78 16.29
N VAL A 193 -2.59 1.08 17.58
CA VAL A 193 -3.70 1.39 18.45
C VAL A 193 -3.46 2.72 19.14
N VAL A 194 -4.53 3.36 19.60
CA VAL A 194 -4.45 4.52 20.48
C VAL A 194 -4.88 4.14 21.88
N ASP A 195 -4.14 4.63 22.86
CA ASP A 195 -4.45 4.45 24.27
C ASP A 195 -5.61 5.35 24.70
N GLY A 196 -6.80 4.79 24.90
CA GLY A 196 -8.00 5.54 25.27
C GLY A 196 -8.02 6.03 26.72
N ALA A 197 -7.11 5.57 27.59
CA ALA A 197 -7.16 5.89 29.03
C ALA A 197 -5.83 6.29 29.66
N GLY A 198 -4.70 5.97 29.03
CA GLY A 198 -3.36 6.29 29.52
C GLY A 198 -2.80 7.56 28.89
N THR A 199 -1.71 7.41 28.14
CA THR A 199 -0.93 8.53 27.59
C THR A 199 -1.59 9.21 26.38
N HIS A 200 -2.70 8.66 25.87
CA HIS A 200 -3.31 9.04 24.60
C HIS A 200 -2.31 8.99 23.43
N SER A 201 -1.29 8.14 23.56
CA SER A 201 -0.27 7.92 22.55
C SER A 201 -0.63 6.71 21.69
N MET A 202 -0.02 6.66 20.51
CA MET A 202 -0.11 5.48 19.66
C MET A 202 0.86 4.40 20.15
N LYS A 203 0.44 3.14 20.05
CA LYS A 203 1.22 1.97 20.44
C LYS A 203 1.11 0.89 19.37
N ALA A 204 2.12 0.04 19.27
CA ALA A 204 2.07 -1.16 18.44
C ALA A 204 1.46 -2.32 19.25
N LYS A 205 0.51 -3.03 18.65
CA LYS A 205 -0.11 -4.25 19.21
C LYS A 205 -0.33 -5.27 18.11
N SER A 206 -0.44 -6.55 18.49
CA SER A 206 -0.79 -7.62 17.56
C SER A 206 -2.10 -7.29 16.81
N CYS A 207 -2.08 -7.46 15.49
CA CYS A 207 -3.26 -7.28 14.63
C CYS A 207 -4.37 -8.32 14.89
N ASP A 208 -4.00 -9.49 15.40
CA ASP A 208 -4.90 -10.63 15.60
C ASP A 208 -5.54 -10.66 17.00
N GLU A 209 -5.21 -9.69 17.86
CA GLU A 209 -5.81 -9.57 19.18
C GLU A 209 -7.13 -8.79 19.11
N TYR A 210 -8.16 -9.27 19.81
CA TYR A 210 -9.47 -8.62 19.85
C TYR A 210 -9.41 -7.32 20.66
N ARG A 211 -9.66 -6.19 20.01
CA ARG A 211 -9.66 -4.84 20.61
C ARG A 211 -10.82 -4.01 20.09
N ARG A 212 -11.09 -2.88 20.75
CA ARG A 212 -12.04 -1.88 20.23
C ARG A 212 -11.42 -1.20 19.00
N CYS A 213 -12.22 -0.50 18.21
CA CYS A 213 -11.79 0.22 17.02
C CYS A 213 -12.56 1.53 16.87
#